data_AF-A0A512BKX6-F1
#
_entry.id   AF-A0A512BKX6-F1
#
_cell.length_a   1.000
_cell.length_b   1.000
_cell.length_c   1.000
_cell.angle_alpha   90.00
_cell.angle_beta   90.00
_cell.angle_gamma   90.00
#
_symmetry.space_group_name_H-M   'P 1'
#
loop_
_entity.id
_entity.type
_entity.pdbx_description
1 polymer ?
#
loop_
_entity_poly.entity_id
_entity_poly.type
_entity_poly.pdbx_seq_one_letter_code
_entity_poly.pdbx_strand_id
1 'polypeptide(L)'
;MPTFGWVQEDAWDRILTATESVPEPSGERAPTFACPFCSRILQTPAEFQAHLSASHHVARPMMLIAGKEPTSSFVLRERVLPSDIVLANVTSASLSIDGISFKKITATELGRALARTNLATVRVRLENAAQKGTTPVTGGYDLSIRVASSAALQAVERAFEEHLNVEGLSVGTVDRFLADPRCAGAASDYATGMAEYALGLLIKERPHGQGITSPLERFREHFGSANLKLSPHNRPLPALLCALMRFALNNFSGAGVPTGHAGLDAATAILRGPSFHGPPIPTSPGGATRRVCPIDHGTSRILLLADRLAGTGRWSSVLQDECRQVAGAGTLDLMDQQKALALWALAAWRLGATRDAIEPLERIAATYPFAEWASSYLEAVSA
;
A
#
# COMPACT_ATOMS: atom_id res chain seq x y z
N MET A 1 -31.35 53.49 54.08
CA MET A 1 -30.79 54.25 55.22
C MET A 1 -29.32 53.86 55.35
N PRO A 2 -28.36 54.78 55.19
CA PRO A 2 -26.95 54.48 55.46
C PRO A 2 -26.68 54.65 56.97
N THR A 3 -26.14 53.62 57.62
CA THR A 3 -25.60 53.71 58.99
C THR A 3 -24.13 54.12 58.90
N PHE A 4 -23.83 55.36 59.26
CA PHE A 4 -22.46 55.79 59.56
C PHE A 4 -22.12 55.32 60.97
N GLY A 5 -21.36 54.23 61.10
CA GLY A 5 -20.73 53.82 62.35
C GLY A 5 -19.33 54.40 62.41
N TRP A 6 -19.07 55.31 63.36
CA TRP A 6 -17.70 55.74 63.66
C TRP A 6 -17.07 54.67 64.55
N VAL A 7 -16.06 53.97 64.03
CA VAL A 7 -15.22 53.09 64.85
C VAL A 7 -14.25 53.98 65.61
N GLN A 8 -14.43 54.05 66.92
CA GLN A 8 -13.52 54.76 67.79
C GLN A 8 -12.45 53.76 68.23
N GLU A 9 -11.26 53.85 67.62
CA GLU A 9 -10.09 53.08 68.07
C GLU A 9 -9.87 53.38 69.56
N ASP A 10 -9.89 52.34 70.39
CA ASP A 10 -9.60 52.51 71.81
C ASP A 10 -8.08 52.63 72.03
N ALA A 11 -7.70 53.09 73.22
CA ALA A 11 -6.29 53.24 73.55
C ALA A 11 -5.53 51.90 73.54
N TRP A 12 -6.23 50.77 73.61
CA TRP A 12 -5.64 49.43 73.58
C TRP A 12 -5.27 49.00 72.17
N ASP A 13 -6.09 49.30 71.16
CA ASP A 13 -5.75 49.05 69.75
C ASP A 13 -4.47 49.80 69.36
N ARG A 14 -4.28 51.03 69.85
CA ARG A 14 -3.02 51.77 69.63
C ARG A 14 -1.82 51.12 70.31
N ILE A 15 -2.00 50.58 71.51
CA ILE A 15 -0.92 49.90 72.23
C ILE A 15 -0.57 48.58 71.53
N LEU A 16 -1.56 47.79 71.13
CA LEU A 16 -1.35 46.53 70.41
C LEU A 16 -0.66 46.76 69.06
N THR A 17 -1.13 47.73 68.27
CA THR A 17 -0.47 48.08 67.00
C THR A 17 0.96 48.61 67.20
N ALA A 18 1.24 49.25 68.35
CA ALA A 18 2.58 49.78 68.66
C ALA A 18 3.53 48.75 69.29
N THR A 19 3.03 47.64 69.84
CA THR A 19 3.84 46.66 70.61
C THR A 19 3.86 45.26 70.00
N GLU A 20 2.88 44.88 69.19
CA GLU A 20 2.92 43.65 68.42
C GLU A 20 3.77 43.84 67.16
N SER A 21 5.06 43.56 67.27
CA SER A 21 5.86 43.28 66.08
C SER A 21 5.43 41.92 65.56
N VAL A 22 4.65 41.87 64.47
CA VAL A 22 4.49 40.64 63.69
C VAL A 22 5.91 40.24 63.25
N PRO A 23 6.45 39.09 63.69
CA PRO A 23 7.76 38.67 63.24
C PRO A 23 7.73 38.61 61.71
N GLU A 24 8.70 39.25 61.05
CA GLU A 24 8.77 39.23 59.60
C GLU A 24 8.61 37.78 59.12
N PRO A 25 7.73 37.50 58.15
CA PRO A 25 7.54 36.15 57.67
C PRO A 25 8.92 35.61 57.29
N SER A 26 9.37 34.58 58.04
CA SER A 26 10.64 33.92 57.79
C SER A 26 10.73 33.66 56.29
N GLY A 27 11.72 34.28 55.63
CA GLY A 27 11.71 34.58 54.20
C GLY A 27 11.13 33.50 53.29
N GLU A 28 10.53 33.93 52.18
CA GLU A 28 9.87 33.06 51.19
C GLU A 28 10.68 31.79 50.94
N ARG A 29 10.19 30.66 51.47
CA ARG A 29 10.77 29.36 51.13
C ARG A 29 10.53 29.15 49.65
N ALA A 30 11.63 29.05 48.90
CA ALA A 30 11.57 28.74 47.47
C ALA A 30 10.68 27.49 47.25
N PRO A 31 9.78 27.52 46.25
CA PRO A 31 8.90 26.39 45.98
C PRO A 31 9.73 25.16 45.62
N THR A 32 9.40 24.02 46.23
CA THR A 32 10.02 22.73 45.91
C THR A 32 9.09 21.89 45.05
N PHE A 33 9.66 21.10 44.16
CA PHE A 33 8.94 20.26 43.19
C PHE A 33 9.18 18.79 43.51
N ALA A 34 8.18 18.13 44.09
CA ALA A 34 8.24 16.69 44.35
C ALA A 34 7.86 15.90 43.09
N CYS A 35 8.69 14.94 42.69
CA CYS A 35 8.36 14.03 41.62
C CYS A 35 7.16 13.14 42.01
N PRO A 36 6.11 13.02 41.18
CA PRO A 36 4.98 12.15 41.49
C PRO A 36 5.31 10.66 41.33
N PHE A 37 6.46 10.34 40.71
CA PHE A 37 6.84 8.98 40.33
C PHE A 37 8.01 8.42 41.13
N CYS A 38 8.76 9.28 41.83
CA CYS A 38 9.82 8.87 42.73
C CYS A 38 9.92 9.83 43.90
N SER A 39 10.55 9.43 44.99
CA SER A 39 10.66 10.26 46.21
C SER A 39 11.64 11.44 46.10
N ARG A 40 11.98 11.88 44.88
CA ARG A 40 12.94 12.97 44.63
C ARG A 40 12.26 14.32 44.69
N ILE A 41 12.86 15.25 45.44
CA ILE A 41 12.43 16.64 45.56
C ILE A 41 13.46 17.50 44.82
N LEU A 42 12.98 18.38 43.93
CA LEU A 42 13.81 19.22 43.07
C LEU A 42 13.55 20.70 43.38
N GLN A 43 14.57 21.54 43.17
CA GLN A 43 14.53 22.93 43.65
C GLN A 43 14.03 23.91 42.59
N THR A 44 14.05 23.51 41.31
CA THR A 44 13.60 24.37 40.21
C THR A 44 12.69 23.62 39.23
N PRO A 45 11.81 24.34 38.49
CA PRO A 45 11.00 23.75 37.42
C PRO A 45 11.84 23.10 36.31
N ALA A 46 13.00 23.68 35.99
CA ALA A 46 13.88 23.18 34.93
C ALA A 46 14.51 21.84 35.32
N GLU A 47 15.00 21.71 36.56
CA GLU A 47 15.47 20.43 37.10
C GLU A 47 14.35 19.39 37.15
N PHE A 48 13.13 19.81 37.52
CA PHE A 48 11.97 18.93 37.53
C PHE A 48 11.62 18.39 36.15
N GLN A 49 11.56 19.25 35.12
CA GLN A 49 11.33 18.80 33.75
C GLN A 49 12.46 17.91 33.23
N ALA A 50 13.73 18.27 33.47
CA ALA A 50 14.87 17.46 33.05
C ALA A 50 14.86 16.09 33.73
N HIS A 51 14.46 16.02 35.00
CA HIS A 51 14.29 14.76 35.71
C HIS A 51 13.15 13.92 35.13
N LEU A 52 12.00 14.54 34.81
CA LEU A 52 10.87 13.83 34.19
C LEU A 52 11.23 13.28 32.81
N SER A 53 11.89 14.07 31.96
CA SER A 53 12.26 13.61 30.61
C SER A 53 13.33 12.53 30.64
N ALA A 54 14.30 12.62 31.56
CA ALA A 54 15.42 11.66 31.62
C ALA A 54 15.09 10.37 32.39
N SER A 55 14.33 10.46 33.48
CA SER A 55 14.13 9.33 34.41
C SER A 55 12.77 8.65 34.29
N HIS A 56 11.81 9.31 33.64
CA HIS A 56 10.38 8.93 33.69
C HIS A 56 9.74 8.84 32.30
N HIS A 57 10.55 8.58 31.27
CA HIS A 57 10.06 8.38 29.92
C HIS A 57 9.44 6.98 29.74
N VAL A 58 8.12 6.92 29.58
CA VAL A 58 7.43 5.67 29.22
C VAL A 58 7.18 5.66 27.71
N ALA A 59 8.00 4.90 27.01
CA ALA A 59 7.86 4.73 25.56
C ALA A 59 6.60 3.90 25.22
N ARG A 60 5.97 4.20 24.08
CA ARG A 60 4.82 3.44 23.57
C ARG A 60 5.24 1.98 23.31
N PRO A 61 4.49 0.99 23.82
CA PRO A 61 4.70 -0.40 23.47
C PRO A 61 4.37 -0.60 21.99
N MET A 62 5.24 -1.31 21.27
CA MET A 62 5.05 -1.57 19.84
C MET A 62 5.40 -3.00 19.46
N MET A 63 4.75 -3.49 18.41
CA MET A 63 5.03 -4.78 17.78
C MET A 63 5.49 -4.55 16.35
N LEU A 64 6.54 -5.26 15.96
CA LEU A 64 7.03 -5.31 14.59
C LEU A 64 6.82 -6.73 14.05
N ILE A 65 6.36 -6.82 12.80
CA ILE A 65 6.26 -8.06 12.02
C ILE A 65 7.19 -7.92 10.84
N ALA A 66 8.21 -8.77 10.76
CA ALA A 66 9.27 -8.71 9.74
C ALA A 66 9.88 -7.30 9.60
N GLY A 67 10.13 -6.65 10.76
CA GLY A 67 10.75 -5.32 10.83
C GLY A 67 9.83 -4.13 10.54
N LYS A 68 8.52 -4.33 10.33
CA LYS A 68 7.54 -3.25 10.08
C LYS A 68 6.46 -3.23 11.15
N GLU A 69 6.07 -2.04 11.60
CA GLU A 69 4.92 -1.90 12.51
C GLU A 69 3.61 -2.12 11.73
N PRO A 70 2.74 -3.05 12.18
CA PRO A 70 1.43 -3.25 11.57
C PRO A 70 0.54 -2.00 11.69
N THR A 71 -0.24 -1.73 10.66
CA THR A 71 -1.34 -0.76 10.73
C THR A 71 -2.48 -1.29 11.61
N SER A 72 -3.47 -0.45 11.90
CA SER A 72 -4.63 -0.82 12.73
C SER A 72 -5.43 -2.00 12.17
N SER A 73 -5.45 -2.21 10.85
CA SER A 73 -6.10 -3.35 10.17
C SER A 73 -5.11 -4.09 9.27
N PHE A 74 -4.21 -4.85 9.89
CA PHE A 74 -3.15 -5.56 9.17
C PHE A 74 -3.58 -6.97 8.78
N VAL A 75 -3.41 -7.35 7.50
CA VAL A 75 -3.69 -8.71 7.02
C VAL A 75 -2.39 -9.46 6.78
N LEU A 76 -2.19 -10.55 7.50
CA LEU A 76 -1.01 -11.41 7.36
C LEU A 76 -1.30 -12.53 6.36
N ARG A 77 -0.68 -12.45 5.18
CA ARG A 77 -0.88 -13.38 4.04
C ARG A 77 0.20 -14.44 3.92
N GLU A 78 1.37 -14.17 4.48
CA GLU A 78 2.52 -15.05 4.44
C GLU A 78 2.81 -15.65 5.80
N ARG A 79 3.45 -16.82 5.77
CA ARG A 79 3.86 -17.48 7.00
C ARG A 79 5.06 -16.74 7.58
N VAL A 80 4.90 -16.26 8.81
CA VAL A 80 5.97 -15.63 9.58
C VAL A 80 6.67 -16.64 10.45
N LEU A 81 7.96 -16.42 10.69
CA LEU A 81 8.72 -17.12 11.71
C LEU A 81 8.45 -16.47 13.08
N PRO A 82 8.54 -17.23 14.19
CA PRO A 82 8.43 -16.63 15.52
C PRO A 82 9.46 -15.52 15.78
N SER A 83 10.62 -15.58 15.13
CA SER A 83 11.69 -14.56 15.20
C SER A 83 11.34 -13.25 14.49
N ASP A 84 10.38 -13.27 13.57
CA ASP A 84 9.97 -12.08 12.82
C ASP A 84 9.06 -11.17 13.65
N ILE A 85 8.58 -11.67 14.79
CA ILE A 85 7.71 -10.95 15.73
C ILE A 85 8.57 -10.37 16.85
N VAL A 86 8.76 -9.05 16.81
CA VAL A 86 9.56 -8.33 17.80
C VAL A 86 8.66 -7.40 18.59
N LEU A 87 8.77 -7.45 19.92
CA LEU A 87 8.09 -6.52 20.82
C LEU A 87 9.13 -5.54 21.37
N ALA A 88 8.80 -4.25 21.36
CA ALA A 88 9.65 -3.20 21.92
C ALA A 88 8.86 -2.37 22.93
N ASN A 89 9.52 -1.99 24.03
CA ASN A 89 8.92 -1.24 25.14
C ASN A 89 7.71 -1.94 25.76
N VAL A 90 7.74 -3.27 25.93
CA VAL A 90 6.62 -4.06 26.44
C VAL A 90 6.97 -4.71 27.78
N THR A 91 6.11 -4.54 28.77
CA THR A 91 6.16 -5.25 30.06
C THR A 91 5.18 -6.42 30.11
N SER A 92 4.03 -6.31 29.44
CA SER A 92 3.03 -7.38 29.34
C SER A 92 2.38 -7.40 27.96
N ALA A 93 2.09 -8.60 27.46
CA ALA A 93 1.33 -8.81 26.25
C ALA A 93 0.14 -9.74 26.52
N SER A 94 -0.96 -9.51 25.82
CA SER A 94 -2.11 -10.39 25.82
C SER A 94 -2.69 -10.56 24.42
N LEU A 95 -3.29 -11.72 24.20
CA LEU A 95 -3.75 -12.17 22.89
C LEU A 95 -5.18 -12.69 22.97
N SER A 96 -5.98 -12.30 21.99
CA SER A 96 -7.32 -12.83 21.74
C SER A 96 -7.35 -13.37 20.31
N ILE A 97 -7.85 -14.59 20.12
CA ILE A 97 -7.97 -15.25 18.82
C ILE A 97 -9.46 -15.57 18.61
N ASP A 98 -10.02 -15.17 17.48
CA ASP A 98 -11.42 -15.40 17.07
C ASP A 98 -12.45 -15.00 18.15
N GLY A 99 -12.19 -13.90 18.85
CA GLY A 99 -13.08 -13.35 19.86
C GLY A 99 -13.01 -14.03 21.23
N ILE A 100 -12.13 -15.02 21.41
CA ILE A 100 -11.85 -15.62 22.73
C ILE A 100 -11.28 -14.56 23.68
N SER A 101 -11.52 -14.69 24.99
CA SER A 101 -11.01 -13.76 26.00
C SER A 101 -9.48 -13.61 25.94
N PHE A 102 -9.00 -12.42 26.30
CA PHE A 102 -7.58 -12.11 26.29
C PHE A 102 -6.82 -13.02 27.27
N LYS A 103 -5.81 -13.71 26.75
CA LYS A 103 -4.86 -14.51 27.54
C LYS A 103 -3.52 -13.78 27.60
N LYS A 104 -2.95 -13.66 28.81
CA LYS A 104 -1.60 -13.11 29.01
C LYS A 104 -0.56 -14.08 28.43
N ILE A 105 0.38 -13.56 27.67
CA ILE A 105 1.41 -14.33 26.97
C ILE A 105 2.76 -13.60 26.95
N THR A 106 3.82 -14.36 26.76
CA THR A 106 5.18 -13.84 26.50
C THR A 106 5.39 -13.49 25.03
N ALA A 107 6.45 -12.73 24.72
CA ALA A 107 6.82 -12.40 23.34
C ALA A 107 7.07 -13.66 22.49
N THR A 108 7.76 -14.65 23.04
CA THR A 108 8.04 -15.93 22.38
C THR A 108 6.76 -16.73 22.11
N GLU A 109 5.81 -16.72 23.05
CA GLU A 109 4.51 -17.38 22.87
C GLU A 109 3.66 -16.66 21.82
N LEU A 110 3.70 -15.31 21.77
CA LEU A 110 3.04 -14.53 20.73
C LEU A 110 3.59 -14.92 19.35
N GLY A 111 4.91 -14.91 19.17
CA GLY A 111 5.54 -15.30 17.92
C GLY A 111 5.16 -16.72 17.49
N ARG A 112 5.15 -17.67 18.42
CA ARG A 112 4.73 -19.06 18.15
C ARG A 112 3.25 -19.17 17.82
N ALA A 113 2.38 -18.41 18.50
CA ALA A 113 0.93 -18.44 18.25
C ALA A 113 0.62 -17.90 16.85
N LEU A 114 1.20 -16.75 16.48
CA LEU A 114 1.02 -16.16 15.15
C LEU A 114 1.57 -17.08 14.03
N ALA A 115 2.77 -17.63 14.20
CA ALA A 115 3.43 -18.49 13.21
C ALA A 115 2.72 -19.85 12.96
N ARG A 116 1.90 -20.30 13.92
CA ARG A 116 1.11 -21.55 13.81
C ARG A 116 -0.30 -21.32 13.27
N THR A 117 -0.77 -20.09 13.27
CA THR A 117 -2.12 -19.76 12.87
C THR A 117 -2.16 -19.54 11.37
N ASN A 118 -3.07 -20.23 10.68
CA ASN A 118 -3.26 -20.06 9.23
C ASN A 118 -4.48 -19.18 8.91
N LEU A 119 -5.51 -19.24 9.75
CA LEU A 119 -6.75 -18.49 9.57
C LEU A 119 -7.28 -18.10 10.94
N ALA A 120 -7.32 -16.80 11.23
CA ALA A 120 -7.96 -16.25 12.43
C ALA A 120 -8.11 -14.73 12.36
N THR A 121 -8.92 -14.17 13.25
CA THR A 121 -8.89 -12.76 13.64
C THR A 121 -8.19 -12.66 14.99
N VAL A 122 -7.09 -11.94 15.05
CA VAL A 122 -6.21 -11.88 16.22
C VAL A 122 -6.13 -10.46 16.74
N ARG A 123 -6.43 -10.26 18.02
CA ARG A 123 -6.22 -8.98 18.69
C ARG A 123 -5.08 -9.09 19.67
N VAL A 124 -4.09 -8.21 19.54
CA VAL A 124 -2.93 -8.13 20.42
C VAL A 124 -3.06 -6.86 21.25
N ARG A 125 -2.91 -6.98 22.57
CA ARG A 125 -2.77 -5.85 23.49
C ARG A 125 -1.41 -5.90 24.14
N LEU A 126 -0.69 -4.80 24.05
CA LEU A 126 0.62 -4.60 24.64
C LEU A 126 0.54 -3.51 25.70
N GLU A 127 1.32 -3.66 26.75
CA GLU A 127 1.36 -2.73 27.86
C GLU A 127 2.81 -2.44 28.23
N ASN A 128 3.08 -1.18 28.56
CA ASN A 128 4.33 -0.74 29.18
C ASN A 128 4.05 -0.14 30.55
N ALA A 129 4.38 -0.90 31.59
CA ALA A 129 4.31 -0.52 33.00
C ALA A 129 5.72 -0.32 33.59
N ALA A 130 6.65 0.28 32.82
CA ALA A 130 8.02 0.51 33.25
C ALA A 130 8.13 1.41 34.49
N GLN A 131 7.12 2.25 34.73
CA GLN A 131 7.11 3.22 35.82
C GLN A 131 6.09 2.85 36.89
N LYS A 132 6.54 2.79 38.14
CA LYS A 132 5.68 2.43 39.28
C LYS A 132 4.76 3.60 39.62
N GLY A 133 3.49 3.30 39.90
CA GLY A 133 2.49 4.30 40.31
C GLY A 133 1.84 5.09 39.16
N THR A 134 2.13 4.75 37.90
CA THR A 134 1.49 5.35 36.73
C THR A 134 0.56 4.37 36.02
N THR A 135 -0.45 4.91 35.35
CA THR A 135 -1.28 4.12 34.44
C THR A 135 -0.40 3.59 33.30
N PRO A 136 -0.36 2.26 33.06
CA PRO A 136 0.45 1.69 31.98
C PRO A 136 0.06 2.27 30.62
N VAL A 137 1.05 2.53 29.78
CA VAL A 137 0.80 2.92 28.39
C VAL A 137 0.43 1.66 27.61
N THR A 138 -0.70 1.69 26.93
CA THR A 138 -1.23 0.52 26.19
C THR A 138 -1.16 0.73 24.67
N GLY A 139 -0.90 -0.34 23.92
CA GLY A 139 -0.97 -0.39 22.46
C GLY A 139 -1.81 -1.58 22.01
N GLY A 140 -2.55 -1.43 20.91
CA GLY A 140 -3.42 -2.47 20.37
C GLY A 140 -3.21 -2.68 18.88
N TYR A 141 -3.29 -3.94 18.43
CA TYR A 141 -3.21 -4.32 17.02
C TYR A 141 -4.32 -5.32 16.69
N ASP A 142 -5.06 -5.06 15.62
CA ASP A 142 -6.00 -6.02 15.04
C ASP A 142 -5.39 -6.62 13.77
N LEU A 143 -5.16 -7.93 13.82
CA LEU A 143 -4.54 -8.71 12.76
C LEU A 143 -5.57 -9.68 12.17
N SER A 144 -5.59 -9.79 10.85
CA SER A 144 -6.34 -10.82 10.13
C SER A 144 -5.35 -11.79 9.49
N ILE A 145 -5.27 -13.02 10.01
CA ILE A 145 -4.33 -14.02 9.49
C ILE A 145 -5.04 -14.82 8.40
N ARG A 146 -4.44 -14.84 7.20
CA ARG A 146 -4.97 -15.48 5.98
C ARG A 146 -3.82 -16.16 5.22
N VAL A 147 -3.17 -17.12 5.87
CA VAL A 147 -2.05 -17.88 5.31
C VAL A 147 -2.58 -19.17 4.70
N ALA A 148 -2.79 -19.15 3.39
CA ALA A 148 -3.23 -20.32 2.64
C ALA A 148 -2.09 -21.30 2.34
N SER A 149 -2.40 -22.59 2.25
CA SER A 149 -1.45 -23.59 1.77
C SER A 149 -1.24 -23.48 0.25
N SER A 150 -0.09 -23.93 -0.26
CA SER A 150 0.19 -23.94 -1.71
C SER A 150 -0.87 -24.72 -2.49
N ALA A 151 -1.38 -25.83 -1.94
CA ALA A 151 -2.43 -26.63 -2.56
C ALA A 151 -3.78 -25.90 -2.62
N ALA A 152 -4.13 -25.12 -1.58
CA ALA A 152 -5.35 -24.31 -1.57
C ALA A 152 -5.26 -23.17 -2.60
N LEU A 153 -4.11 -22.48 -2.66
CA LEU A 153 -3.88 -21.44 -3.67
C LEU A 153 -3.97 -22.00 -5.09
N GLN A 154 -3.38 -23.17 -5.35
CA GLN A 154 -3.48 -23.84 -6.65
C GLN A 154 -4.92 -24.27 -6.98
N ALA A 155 -5.73 -24.63 -5.99
CA ALA A 155 -7.14 -24.92 -6.19
C ALA A 155 -7.94 -23.68 -6.61
N VAL A 156 -7.64 -22.52 -6.02
CA VAL A 156 -8.19 -21.23 -6.44
C VAL A 156 -7.75 -20.88 -7.86
N GLU A 157 -6.49 -21.11 -8.23
CA GLU A 157 -6.00 -20.87 -9.59
C GLU A 157 -6.74 -21.73 -10.63
N ARG A 158 -7.07 -22.99 -10.31
CA ARG A 158 -7.92 -23.83 -11.17
C ARG A 158 -9.34 -23.27 -11.27
N ALA A 159 -9.93 -22.83 -10.15
CA ALA A 159 -11.24 -22.18 -10.17
C ALA A 159 -11.22 -20.90 -11.02
N PHE A 160 -10.11 -20.14 -10.99
CA PHE A 160 -9.92 -18.96 -11.81
C PHE A 160 -9.91 -19.31 -13.30
N GLU A 161 -9.17 -20.34 -13.70
CA GLU A 161 -9.13 -20.81 -15.09
C GLU A 161 -10.52 -21.28 -15.55
N GLU A 162 -11.27 -21.97 -14.70
CA GLU A 162 -12.60 -22.49 -15.01
C GLU A 162 -13.69 -21.41 -15.10
N HIS A 163 -13.67 -20.40 -14.22
CA HIS A 163 -14.76 -19.42 -14.10
C HIS A 163 -14.46 -18.05 -14.69
N LEU A 164 -13.21 -17.59 -14.63
CA LEU A 164 -12.81 -16.22 -15.00
C LEU A 164 -12.01 -16.15 -16.29
N ASN A 165 -11.32 -17.22 -16.69
CA ASN A 165 -10.62 -17.30 -17.96
C ASN A 165 -11.51 -17.79 -19.12
N VAL A 166 -12.78 -17.36 -19.12
CA VAL A 166 -13.79 -17.74 -20.11
C VAL A 166 -14.03 -16.63 -21.12
N GLU A 167 -14.59 -16.96 -22.28
CA GLU A 167 -15.15 -15.95 -23.18
C GLU A 167 -16.42 -15.36 -22.56
N GLY A 168 -16.61 -14.04 -22.68
CA GLY A 168 -17.77 -13.37 -22.09
C GLY A 168 -17.71 -13.24 -20.55
N LEU A 169 -16.57 -12.81 -20.01
CA LEU A 169 -16.45 -12.45 -18.60
C LEU A 169 -17.59 -11.49 -18.20
N SER A 170 -18.21 -11.73 -17.05
CA SER A 170 -19.32 -10.94 -16.52
C SER A 170 -19.30 -10.86 -14.99
N VAL A 171 -20.08 -9.93 -14.42
CA VAL A 171 -20.24 -9.87 -12.95
C VAL A 171 -20.75 -11.20 -12.40
N GLY A 172 -21.69 -11.86 -13.08
CA GLY A 172 -22.18 -13.18 -12.68
C GLY A 172 -21.15 -14.31 -12.77
N THR A 173 -20.13 -14.22 -13.63
CA THR A 173 -18.98 -15.15 -13.58
C THR A 173 -18.08 -14.89 -12.37
N VAL A 174 -17.91 -13.62 -11.98
CA VAL A 174 -17.16 -13.26 -10.77
C VAL A 174 -17.86 -13.76 -9.52
N ASP A 175 -19.18 -13.58 -9.43
CA ASP A 175 -19.97 -14.07 -8.30
C ASP A 175 -19.90 -15.59 -8.17
N ARG A 176 -19.98 -16.32 -9.30
CA ARG A 176 -19.83 -17.79 -9.32
C ARG A 176 -18.44 -18.23 -8.87
N PHE A 177 -17.38 -17.52 -9.28
CA PHE A 177 -16.02 -17.80 -8.84
C PHE A 177 -15.87 -17.59 -7.33
N LEU A 178 -16.41 -16.50 -6.77
CA LEU A 178 -16.35 -16.24 -5.33
C LEU A 178 -17.21 -17.22 -4.51
N ALA A 179 -18.30 -17.71 -5.08
CA ALA A 179 -19.14 -18.74 -4.46
C ALA A 179 -18.54 -20.16 -4.51
N ASP A 180 -17.45 -20.37 -5.27
CA ASP A 180 -16.80 -21.66 -5.38
C ASP A 180 -16.21 -22.09 -4.02
N PRO A 181 -16.44 -23.32 -3.53
CA PRO A 181 -15.90 -23.79 -2.25
C PRO A 181 -14.37 -23.69 -2.16
N ARG A 182 -13.66 -23.75 -3.29
CA ARG A 182 -12.19 -23.61 -3.35
C ARG A 182 -11.73 -22.19 -2.95
N CYS A 183 -12.60 -21.20 -3.10
CA CYS A 183 -12.34 -19.78 -2.81
C CYS A 183 -12.66 -19.38 -1.36
N ALA A 184 -13.02 -20.33 -0.50
CA ALA A 184 -13.34 -20.06 0.90
C ALA A 184 -12.12 -20.17 1.86
N GLY A 185 -12.33 -19.79 3.12
CA GLY A 185 -11.36 -20.01 4.20
C GLY A 185 -10.09 -19.18 4.08
N ALA A 186 -8.93 -19.80 4.28
CA ALA A 186 -7.62 -19.12 4.29
C ALA A 186 -7.22 -18.55 2.91
N ALA A 187 -7.75 -19.13 1.83
CA ALA A 187 -7.49 -18.68 0.46
C ALA A 187 -8.48 -17.61 -0.03
N SER A 188 -9.45 -17.20 0.80
CA SER A 188 -10.50 -16.26 0.40
C SER A 188 -9.98 -14.88 0.03
N ASP A 189 -8.95 -14.38 0.71
CA ASP A 189 -8.33 -13.10 0.37
C ASP A 189 -7.63 -13.17 -1.00
N TYR A 190 -6.98 -14.30 -1.29
CA TYR A 190 -6.36 -14.55 -2.60
C TYR A 190 -7.39 -14.61 -3.73
N ALA A 191 -8.49 -15.35 -3.52
CA ALA A 191 -9.61 -15.39 -4.46
C ALA A 191 -10.24 -14.00 -4.64
N THR A 192 -10.43 -13.25 -3.57
CA THR A 192 -10.94 -11.87 -3.64
C THR A 192 -10.04 -10.98 -4.49
N GLY A 193 -8.72 -11.11 -4.37
CA GLY A 193 -7.78 -10.37 -5.22
C GLY A 193 -7.92 -10.69 -6.72
N MET A 194 -8.12 -11.96 -7.06
CA MET A 194 -8.39 -12.37 -8.45
C MET A 194 -9.75 -11.89 -8.97
N ALA A 195 -10.77 -11.90 -8.12
CA ALA A 195 -12.09 -11.37 -8.44
C ALA A 195 -12.04 -9.84 -8.66
N GLU A 196 -11.33 -9.11 -7.80
CA GLU A 196 -11.13 -7.66 -7.95
C GLU A 196 -10.38 -7.33 -9.24
N TYR A 197 -9.39 -8.13 -9.63
CA TYR A 197 -8.77 -7.99 -10.95
C TYR A 197 -9.79 -8.12 -12.08
N ALA A 198 -10.61 -9.18 -12.06
CA ALA A 198 -11.64 -9.40 -13.09
C ALA A 198 -12.70 -8.27 -13.11
N LEU A 199 -13.10 -7.75 -11.95
CA LEU A 199 -14.00 -6.60 -11.85
C LEU A 199 -13.36 -5.34 -12.43
N GLY A 200 -12.07 -5.10 -12.16
CA GLY A 200 -11.34 -3.99 -12.76
C GLY A 200 -11.34 -4.08 -14.30
N LEU A 201 -11.14 -5.27 -14.86
CA LEU A 201 -11.25 -5.49 -16.31
C LEU A 201 -12.66 -5.20 -16.82
N LEU A 202 -13.71 -5.67 -16.14
CA LEU A 202 -15.09 -5.42 -16.55
C LEU A 202 -15.46 -3.93 -16.55
N ILE A 203 -14.99 -3.18 -15.56
CA ILE A 203 -15.21 -1.73 -15.48
C ILE A 203 -14.48 -1.00 -16.61
N LYS A 204 -13.29 -1.49 -16.99
CA LYS A 204 -12.50 -0.93 -18.09
C LYS A 204 -13.11 -1.26 -19.46
N GLU A 205 -13.49 -2.52 -19.68
CA GLU A 205 -14.01 -3.04 -20.95
C GLU A 205 -15.44 -2.57 -21.24
N ARG A 206 -16.26 -2.39 -20.19
CA ARG A 206 -17.70 -2.03 -20.29
C ARG A 206 -18.46 -2.84 -21.34
N PRO A 207 -18.45 -4.19 -21.24
CA PRO A 207 -19.13 -5.04 -22.20
C PRO A 207 -20.62 -4.68 -22.30
N HIS A 208 -21.12 -4.57 -23.54
CA HIS A 208 -22.51 -4.22 -23.81
C HIS A 208 -23.48 -5.18 -23.11
N GLY A 209 -24.55 -4.66 -22.55
CA GLY A 209 -25.62 -5.45 -21.92
C GLY A 209 -25.37 -5.86 -20.47
N GLN A 210 -24.21 -5.55 -19.87
CA GLN A 210 -23.93 -5.91 -18.46
C GLN A 210 -24.33 -4.83 -17.43
N GLY A 211 -24.84 -3.67 -17.87
CA GLY A 211 -25.39 -2.64 -16.98
C GLY A 211 -24.38 -2.08 -15.96
N ILE A 212 -23.08 -2.10 -16.26
CA ILE A 212 -22.04 -1.62 -15.35
C ILE A 212 -22.16 -0.09 -15.22
N THR A 213 -22.67 0.37 -14.08
CA THR A 213 -22.87 1.80 -13.78
C THR A 213 -21.69 2.45 -13.07
N SER A 214 -20.68 1.66 -12.68
CA SER A 214 -19.52 2.18 -11.96
C SER A 214 -18.72 3.19 -12.81
N PRO A 215 -18.25 4.31 -12.21
CA PRO A 215 -17.33 5.23 -12.88
C PRO A 215 -16.08 4.50 -13.35
N LEU A 216 -15.53 4.89 -14.52
CA LEU A 216 -14.35 4.25 -15.09
C LEU A 216 -13.19 4.27 -14.08
N GLU A 217 -12.98 5.37 -13.38
CA GLU A 217 -11.91 5.56 -12.39
C GLU A 217 -11.83 4.47 -11.31
N ARG A 218 -12.97 3.82 -10.98
CA ARG A 218 -13.01 2.72 -10.00
C ARG A 218 -12.20 1.49 -10.41
N PHE A 219 -11.91 1.30 -11.70
CA PHE A 219 -11.05 0.18 -12.11
C PHE A 219 -9.69 0.24 -11.40
N ARG A 220 -9.18 1.45 -11.12
CA ARG A 220 -7.89 1.67 -10.44
C ARG A 220 -7.93 1.23 -8.99
N GLU A 221 -9.06 1.45 -8.31
CA GLU A 221 -9.28 1.00 -6.93
C GLU A 221 -9.28 -0.53 -6.87
N HIS A 222 -9.99 -1.17 -7.80
CA HIS A 222 -10.01 -2.63 -7.92
C HIS A 222 -8.62 -3.21 -8.22
N PHE A 223 -7.88 -2.64 -9.17
CA PHE A 223 -6.50 -3.08 -9.45
C PHE A 223 -5.55 -2.82 -8.28
N GLY A 224 -5.68 -1.70 -7.57
CA GLY A 224 -4.90 -1.41 -6.37
C GLY A 224 -5.16 -2.43 -5.27
N SER A 225 -6.44 -2.71 -4.99
CA SER A 225 -6.89 -3.69 -4.01
C SER A 225 -6.42 -5.11 -4.36
N ALA A 226 -6.59 -5.51 -5.63
CA ALA A 226 -6.13 -6.79 -6.13
C ALA A 226 -4.61 -6.93 -6.01
N ASN A 227 -3.85 -5.90 -6.39
CA ASN A 227 -2.38 -5.91 -6.29
C ASN A 227 -1.91 -6.01 -4.83
N LEU A 228 -2.59 -5.37 -3.88
CA LEU A 228 -2.27 -5.51 -2.44
C LEU A 228 -2.48 -6.96 -1.94
N LYS A 229 -3.49 -7.66 -2.47
CA LYS A 229 -3.79 -9.05 -2.08
C LYS A 229 -2.90 -10.06 -2.80
N LEU A 230 -2.59 -9.83 -4.08
CA LEU A 230 -1.89 -10.80 -4.93
C LEU A 230 -0.36 -10.66 -4.90
N SER A 231 0.17 -9.43 -4.78
CA SER A 231 1.63 -9.19 -4.86
C SER A 231 2.49 -9.89 -3.79
N PRO A 232 2.00 -10.19 -2.56
CA PRO A 232 2.78 -10.96 -1.61
C PRO A 232 3.01 -12.41 -2.04
N HIS A 233 2.22 -12.96 -2.97
CA HIS A 233 2.33 -14.36 -3.34
C HIS A 233 3.39 -14.57 -4.44
N ASN A 234 4.45 -15.31 -4.12
CA ASN A 234 5.48 -15.70 -5.09
C ASN A 234 4.99 -16.87 -5.97
N ARG A 235 4.06 -16.61 -6.88
CA ARG A 235 3.48 -17.59 -7.82
C ARG A 235 3.34 -16.99 -9.23
N PRO A 236 3.42 -17.80 -10.31
CA PRO A 236 3.43 -17.28 -11.68
C PRO A 236 2.16 -16.51 -12.07
N LEU A 237 0.96 -17.03 -11.75
CA LEU A 237 -0.29 -16.38 -12.14
C LEU A 237 -0.47 -15.02 -11.45
N PRO A 238 -0.36 -14.89 -10.10
CA PRO A 238 -0.36 -13.58 -9.44
C PRO A 238 0.68 -12.61 -9.98
N ALA A 239 1.91 -13.08 -10.25
CA ALA A 239 2.95 -12.24 -10.82
C ALA A 239 2.54 -11.65 -12.18
N LEU A 240 1.96 -12.47 -13.05
CA LEU A 240 1.40 -12.04 -14.34
C LEU A 240 0.23 -11.06 -14.14
N LEU A 241 -0.73 -11.36 -13.27
CA LEU A 241 -1.87 -10.47 -12.99
C LEU A 241 -1.40 -9.12 -12.45
N CYS A 242 -0.46 -9.12 -11.50
CA CYS A 242 0.16 -7.91 -10.98
C CYS A 242 0.91 -7.13 -12.06
N ALA A 243 1.60 -7.80 -12.98
CA ALA A 243 2.26 -7.14 -14.10
C ALA A 243 1.25 -6.51 -15.07
N LEU A 244 0.14 -7.19 -15.39
CA LEU A 244 -0.94 -6.65 -16.22
C LEU A 244 -1.62 -5.45 -15.57
N MET A 245 -1.91 -5.52 -14.27
CA MET A 245 -2.49 -4.38 -13.53
C MET A 245 -1.55 -3.17 -13.54
N ARG A 246 -0.26 -3.39 -13.25
CA ARG A 246 0.75 -2.33 -13.32
C ARG A 246 0.86 -1.75 -14.73
N PHE A 247 0.87 -2.60 -15.75
CA PHE A 247 0.89 -2.18 -17.14
C PHE A 247 -0.33 -1.32 -17.48
N ALA A 248 -1.54 -1.77 -17.17
CA ALA A 248 -2.77 -1.02 -17.41
C ALA A 248 -2.74 0.37 -16.75
N LEU A 249 -2.13 0.48 -15.56
CA LEU A 249 -1.97 1.71 -14.79
C LEU A 249 -0.77 2.59 -15.21
N ASN A 250 -0.10 2.29 -16.33
CA ASN A 250 1.15 2.96 -16.76
C ASN A 250 2.25 2.94 -15.68
N ASN A 251 2.32 1.88 -14.88
CA ASN A 251 3.37 1.67 -13.89
C ASN A 251 4.38 0.62 -14.39
N PHE A 252 5.58 1.06 -14.77
CA PHE A 252 6.62 0.18 -15.31
C PHE A 252 7.73 -0.17 -14.30
N SER A 253 7.49 0.04 -13.00
CA SER A 253 8.47 -0.24 -11.92
C SER A 253 8.96 -1.70 -11.88
N GLY A 254 8.17 -2.65 -12.37
CA GLY A 254 8.50 -4.08 -12.46
C GLY A 254 8.90 -4.59 -13.85
N ALA A 255 9.12 -3.70 -14.82
CA ALA A 255 9.48 -4.10 -16.18
C ALA A 255 10.80 -4.91 -16.22
N GLY A 256 10.97 -5.75 -17.24
CA GLY A 256 12.15 -6.62 -17.40
C GLY A 256 12.20 -7.85 -16.49
N VAL A 257 11.27 -8.01 -15.54
CA VAL A 257 11.03 -9.29 -14.88
C VAL A 257 10.15 -10.13 -15.81
N PRO A 258 10.60 -11.32 -16.26
CA PRO A 258 9.80 -12.16 -17.14
C PRO A 258 8.49 -12.57 -16.46
N THR A 259 7.37 -12.27 -17.11
CA THR A 259 6.03 -12.64 -16.63
C THR A 259 5.56 -13.98 -17.18
N GLY A 260 6.25 -14.49 -18.22
CA GLY A 260 5.81 -15.65 -18.98
C GLY A 260 4.79 -15.31 -20.08
N HIS A 261 4.41 -14.04 -20.20
CA HIS A 261 3.57 -13.53 -21.28
C HIS A 261 4.41 -12.69 -22.25
N ALA A 262 4.85 -13.30 -23.35
CA ALA A 262 5.81 -12.70 -24.29
C ALA A 262 5.43 -11.29 -24.76
N GLY A 263 4.18 -11.06 -25.15
CA GLY A 263 3.73 -9.73 -25.58
C GLY A 263 3.79 -8.65 -24.48
N LEU A 264 3.60 -9.04 -23.21
CA LEU A 264 3.68 -8.12 -22.07
C LEU A 264 5.13 -7.82 -21.72
N ASP A 265 5.97 -8.86 -21.74
CA ASP A 265 7.41 -8.73 -21.52
C ASP A 265 8.04 -7.84 -22.61
N ALA A 266 7.65 -8.02 -23.88
CA ALA A 266 8.07 -7.18 -24.99
C ALA A 266 7.57 -5.73 -24.85
N ALA A 267 6.28 -5.52 -24.57
CA ALA A 267 5.71 -4.19 -24.42
C ALA A 267 6.36 -3.41 -23.27
N THR A 268 6.52 -4.04 -22.11
CA THR A 268 7.16 -3.41 -20.93
C THR A 268 8.64 -3.14 -21.16
N ALA A 269 9.35 -4.00 -21.88
CA ALA A 269 10.76 -3.79 -22.25
C ALA A 269 10.91 -2.60 -23.19
N ILE A 270 10.06 -2.46 -24.20
CA ILE A 270 10.07 -1.31 -25.12
C ILE A 270 9.75 -0.02 -24.33
N LEU A 271 8.66 0.01 -23.58
CA LEU A 271 8.15 1.21 -22.91
C LEU A 271 9.01 1.74 -21.76
N ARG A 272 10.06 1.01 -21.34
CA ARG A 272 11.11 1.55 -20.47
C ARG A 272 11.95 2.64 -21.12
N GLY A 273 11.86 2.74 -22.43
CA GLY A 273 12.62 3.69 -23.19
C GLY A 273 14.03 3.20 -23.54
N PRO A 274 14.81 4.08 -24.15
CA PRO A 274 16.03 3.77 -24.90
C PRO A 274 17.24 3.42 -24.02
N SER A 275 17.27 3.90 -22.79
CA SER A 275 18.37 3.71 -21.84
C SER A 275 18.39 2.29 -21.25
N PHE A 276 17.44 1.44 -21.62
CA PHE A 276 17.35 0.08 -21.13
C PHE A 276 18.31 -0.85 -21.90
N HIS A 277 19.46 -1.14 -21.29
CA HIS A 277 20.42 -2.15 -21.76
C HIS A 277 20.08 -3.58 -21.31
N GLY A 278 18.80 -3.90 -21.15
CA GLY A 278 18.37 -5.22 -20.70
C GLY A 278 18.49 -6.31 -21.76
N PRO A 279 18.05 -7.55 -21.43
CA PRO A 279 18.03 -8.64 -22.39
C PRO A 279 17.23 -8.26 -23.64
N PRO A 280 17.59 -8.82 -24.81
CA PRO A 280 16.93 -8.52 -26.08
C PRO A 280 15.42 -8.72 -25.96
N ILE A 281 14.66 -7.84 -26.64
CA ILE A 281 13.20 -7.87 -26.64
C ILE A 281 12.76 -9.30 -27.00
N PRO A 282 12.06 -10.01 -26.10
CA PRO A 282 11.64 -11.37 -26.38
C PRO A 282 10.67 -11.35 -27.57
N THR A 283 11.01 -12.10 -28.62
CA THR A 283 10.11 -12.33 -29.75
C THR A 283 9.22 -13.52 -29.44
N SER A 284 7.91 -13.38 -29.66
CA SER A 284 6.99 -14.50 -29.51
C SER A 284 7.35 -15.58 -30.53
N PRO A 285 7.60 -16.85 -30.12
CA PRO A 285 7.66 -17.95 -31.07
C PRO A 285 6.26 -18.05 -31.70
N GLY A 286 6.18 -17.96 -33.03
CA GLY A 286 4.93 -17.79 -33.81
C GLY A 286 3.91 -18.93 -33.69
N GLY A 287 3.30 -19.08 -32.52
CA GLY A 287 2.22 -20.01 -32.21
C GLY A 287 1.08 -19.29 -31.49
N ALA A 288 -0.12 -19.88 -31.53
CA ALA A 288 -1.31 -19.34 -30.88
C ALA A 288 -1.04 -19.10 -29.39
N THR A 289 -1.20 -17.86 -28.94
CA THR A 289 -1.07 -17.49 -27.53
C THR A 289 -2.14 -18.21 -26.73
N ARG A 290 -1.74 -19.18 -25.89
CA ARG A 290 -2.67 -19.77 -24.92
C ARG A 290 -3.20 -18.64 -24.05
N ARG A 291 -4.54 -18.51 -23.97
CA ARG A 291 -5.17 -17.53 -23.09
C ARG A 291 -4.91 -17.93 -21.64
N VAL A 292 -3.91 -17.30 -21.01
CA VAL A 292 -3.52 -17.61 -19.63
C VAL A 292 -4.44 -16.90 -18.63
N CYS A 293 -4.92 -15.71 -18.98
CA CYS A 293 -5.84 -14.92 -18.18
C CYS A 293 -6.68 -13.99 -19.07
N PRO A 294 -7.83 -13.48 -18.58
CA PRO A 294 -8.58 -12.45 -19.28
C PRO A 294 -7.76 -11.15 -19.37
N ILE A 295 -7.85 -10.47 -20.50
CA ILE A 295 -7.22 -9.17 -20.76
C ILE A 295 -8.28 -8.32 -21.47
N ASP A 296 -8.37 -7.03 -21.15
CA ASP A 296 -9.28 -6.11 -21.83
C ASP A 296 -8.82 -5.85 -23.27
N HIS A 297 -9.75 -5.42 -24.13
CA HIS A 297 -9.50 -5.23 -25.54
C HIS A 297 -8.43 -4.16 -25.81
N GLY A 298 -8.42 -3.09 -25.00
CA GLY A 298 -7.43 -2.03 -25.11
C GLY A 298 -6.02 -2.55 -24.87
N THR A 299 -5.80 -3.18 -23.71
CA THR A 299 -4.52 -3.80 -23.36
C THR A 299 -4.10 -4.83 -24.42
N SER A 300 -5.02 -5.71 -24.84
CA SER A 300 -4.74 -6.72 -25.88
C SER A 300 -4.21 -6.09 -27.18
N ARG A 301 -4.84 -5.01 -27.65
CA ARG A 301 -4.38 -4.28 -28.85
C ARG A 301 -2.99 -3.67 -28.66
N ILE A 302 -2.69 -3.12 -27.48
CA ILE A 302 -1.34 -2.59 -27.18
C ILE A 302 -0.29 -3.71 -27.20
N LEU A 303 -0.60 -4.87 -26.63
CA LEU A 303 0.33 -6.01 -26.61
C LEU A 303 0.58 -6.56 -28.02
N LEU A 304 -0.45 -6.65 -28.86
CA LEU A 304 -0.31 -7.05 -30.27
C LEU A 304 0.53 -6.04 -31.07
N LEU A 305 0.31 -4.74 -30.86
CA LEU A 305 1.13 -3.70 -31.49
C LEU A 305 2.59 -3.82 -31.04
N ALA A 306 2.85 -4.03 -29.75
CA ALA A 306 4.21 -4.19 -29.24
C ALA A 306 4.93 -5.41 -29.84
N ASP A 307 4.25 -6.56 -29.94
CA ASP A 307 4.80 -7.76 -30.58
C ASP A 307 5.10 -7.53 -32.07
N ARG A 308 4.17 -6.87 -32.79
CA ARG A 308 4.35 -6.47 -34.18
C ARG A 308 5.55 -5.54 -34.38
N LEU A 309 5.71 -4.54 -33.52
CA LEU A 309 6.84 -3.62 -33.57
C LEU A 309 8.15 -4.33 -33.19
N ALA A 310 8.13 -5.20 -32.18
CA ALA A 310 9.30 -5.97 -31.76
C ALA A 310 9.86 -6.82 -32.91
N GLY A 311 9.00 -7.50 -33.67
CA GLY A 311 9.39 -8.37 -34.79
C GLY A 311 9.74 -7.64 -36.09
N THR A 312 9.49 -6.34 -36.20
CA THR A 312 9.72 -5.58 -37.44
C THR A 312 11.14 -5.03 -37.50
N GLY A 313 11.86 -5.35 -38.58
CA GLY A 313 13.26 -4.93 -38.80
C GLY A 313 13.44 -3.63 -39.59
N ARG A 314 12.38 -3.05 -40.16
CA ARG A 314 12.43 -1.80 -40.96
C ARG A 314 11.18 -0.96 -40.77
N TRP A 315 11.35 0.36 -40.69
CA TRP A 315 10.25 1.30 -40.66
C TRP A 315 9.60 1.46 -42.05
N SER A 316 8.28 1.65 -42.10
CA SER A 316 7.53 1.88 -43.33
C SER A 316 6.30 2.76 -43.06
N SER A 317 5.78 3.40 -44.11
CA SER A 317 4.54 4.19 -44.02
C SER A 317 3.34 3.37 -43.55
N VAL A 318 3.26 2.10 -43.97
CA VAL A 318 2.21 1.16 -43.52
C VAL A 318 2.27 0.97 -42.00
N LEU A 319 3.47 0.81 -41.44
CA LEU A 319 3.66 0.65 -40.00
C LEU A 319 3.35 1.94 -39.22
N GLN A 320 3.68 3.09 -39.81
CA GLN A 320 3.32 4.40 -39.26
C GLN A 320 1.79 4.59 -39.22
N ASP A 321 1.09 4.26 -40.31
CA ASP A 321 -0.37 4.35 -40.37
C ASP A 321 -1.04 3.38 -39.39
N GLU A 322 -0.50 2.16 -39.23
CA GLU A 322 -0.94 1.19 -38.23
C GLU A 322 -0.81 1.74 -36.80
N CYS A 323 0.37 2.28 -36.45
CA CYS A 323 0.61 2.94 -35.16
C CYS A 323 -0.36 4.10 -34.91
N ARG A 324 -0.55 4.96 -35.92
CA ARG A 324 -1.47 6.11 -35.83
C ARG A 324 -2.91 5.65 -35.66
N GLN A 325 -3.34 4.61 -36.38
CA GLN A 325 -4.69 4.04 -36.28
C GLN A 325 -4.94 3.43 -34.89
N VAL A 326 -3.97 2.72 -34.32
CA VAL A 326 -4.10 2.18 -32.96
C VAL A 326 -4.16 3.30 -31.94
N ALA A 327 -3.24 4.27 -31.99
CA ALA A 327 -3.20 5.41 -31.06
C ALA A 327 -4.42 6.33 -31.16
N GLY A 328 -5.04 6.43 -32.35
CA GLY A 328 -6.25 7.20 -32.60
C GLY A 328 -7.56 6.43 -32.39
N ALA A 329 -7.50 5.17 -31.97
CA ALA A 329 -8.71 4.36 -31.82
C ALA A 329 -9.55 4.85 -30.63
N GLY A 330 -10.79 5.27 -30.90
CA GLY A 330 -11.75 5.73 -29.87
C GLY A 330 -12.18 4.67 -28.86
N THR A 331 -11.79 3.40 -29.07
CA THR A 331 -12.02 2.30 -28.14
C THR A 331 -10.95 2.20 -27.05
N LEU A 332 -9.81 2.90 -27.18
CA LEU A 332 -8.76 2.91 -26.17
C LEU A 332 -9.05 4.01 -25.14
N ASP A 333 -8.84 3.70 -23.87
CA ASP A 333 -8.78 4.73 -22.84
C ASP A 333 -7.51 5.59 -22.97
N LEU A 334 -7.47 6.69 -22.23
CA LEU A 334 -6.36 7.64 -22.28
C LEU A 334 -5.01 6.98 -21.93
N MET A 335 -4.97 6.08 -20.95
CA MET A 335 -3.72 5.41 -20.55
C MET A 335 -3.24 4.47 -21.66
N ASP A 336 -4.13 3.76 -22.35
CA ASP A 336 -3.77 2.88 -23.46
C ASP A 336 -3.36 3.66 -24.71
N GLN A 337 -4.02 4.79 -25.01
CA GLN A 337 -3.59 5.70 -26.08
C GLN A 337 -2.16 6.22 -25.85
N GLN A 338 -1.83 6.60 -24.61
CA GLN A 338 -0.48 7.03 -24.25
C GLN A 338 0.55 5.93 -24.46
N LYS A 339 0.23 4.66 -24.12
CA LYS A 339 1.11 3.52 -24.40
C LYS A 339 1.31 3.32 -25.90
N ALA A 340 0.24 3.42 -26.71
CA ALA A 340 0.33 3.28 -28.16
C ALA A 340 1.26 4.34 -28.77
N LEU A 341 1.12 5.60 -28.34
CA LEU A 341 1.99 6.70 -28.76
C LEU A 341 3.44 6.45 -28.34
N ALA A 342 3.67 6.02 -27.11
CA ALA A 342 5.02 5.70 -26.63
C ALA A 342 5.66 4.54 -27.42
N LEU A 343 4.91 3.47 -27.70
CA LEU A 343 5.37 2.36 -28.54
C LEU A 343 5.73 2.83 -29.96
N TRP A 344 4.89 3.67 -30.56
CA TRP A 344 5.16 4.27 -31.87
C TRP A 344 6.45 5.07 -31.84
N ALA A 345 6.57 6.06 -30.95
CA ALA A 345 7.74 6.92 -30.85
C ALA A 345 9.05 6.11 -30.73
N LEU A 346 9.07 5.13 -29.83
CA LEU A 346 10.25 4.31 -29.56
C LEU A 346 10.59 3.37 -30.72
N ALA A 347 9.59 2.80 -31.39
CA ALA A 347 9.82 1.94 -32.55
C ALA A 347 10.33 2.73 -33.76
N ALA A 348 9.76 3.89 -34.04
CA ALA A 348 10.23 4.79 -35.09
C ALA A 348 11.68 5.21 -34.85
N TRP A 349 12.00 5.57 -33.61
CA TRP A 349 13.36 5.90 -33.21
C TRP A 349 14.34 4.74 -33.39
N ARG A 350 14.02 3.58 -32.83
CA ARG A 350 14.86 2.37 -32.90
C ARG A 350 15.15 1.96 -34.34
N LEU A 351 14.20 2.17 -35.25
CA LEU A 351 14.31 1.81 -36.66
C LEU A 351 14.87 2.94 -37.54
N GLY A 352 15.35 4.04 -36.94
CA GLY A 352 16.03 5.14 -37.63
C GLY A 352 15.11 6.16 -38.29
N ALA A 353 13.79 6.08 -38.09
CA ALA A 353 12.80 7.01 -38.63
C ALA A 353 12.49 8.13 -37.63
N THR A 354 13.49 8.91 -37.25
CA THR A 354 13.39 9.93 -36.18
C THR A 354 12.34 11.00 -36.45
N ARG A 355 12.12 11.38 -37.71
CA ARG A 355 11.06 12.35 -38.09
C ARG A 355 9.65 11.82 -37.79
N ASP A 356 9.42 10.53 -37.98
CA ASP A 356 8.12 9.89 -37.72
C ASP A 356 7.87 9.65 -36.22
N ALA A 357 8.88 9.90 -35.37
CA ALA A 357 8.74 9.89 -33.92
C ALA A 357 8.25 11.24 -33.36
N ILE A 358 8.31 12.35 -34.11
CA ILE A 358 8.00 13.70 -33.59
C ILE A 358 6.54 13.78 -33.13
N GLU A 359 5.58 13.42 -33.99
CA GLU A 359 4.14 13.48 -33.67
C GLU A 359 3.78 12.73 -32.38
N PRO A 360 4.14 11.43 -32.21
CA PRO A 360 3.79 10.74 -30.98
C PRO A 360 4.54 11.29 -29.76
N LEU A 361 5.78 11.76 -29.92
CA LEU A 361 6.55 12.36 -28.83
C LEU A 361 5.93 13.66 -28.32
N GLU A 362 5.53 14.59 -29.21
CA GLU A 362 4.87 15.85 -28.84
C GLU A 362 3.62 15.60 -27.99
N ARG A 363 2.87 14.55 -28.33
CA ARG A 363 1.62 14.19 -27.63
C ARG A 363 1.86 13.60 -26.24
N ILE A 364 3.04 13.05 -25.94
CA ILE A 364 3.35 12.42 -24.64
C ILE A 364 4.42 13.16 -23.81
N ALA A 365 5.05 14.21 -24.36
CA ALA A 365 6.12 14.96 -23.70
C ALA A 365 5.70 15.62 -22.37
N ALA A 366 4.42 15.96 -22.21
CA ALA A 366 3.87 16.49 -20.96
C ALA A 366 3.14 15.44 -20.09
N THR A 367 3.27 14.15 -20.43
CA THR A 367 2.46 13.08 -19.84
C THR A 367 3.31 12.10 -19.04
N TYR A 368 3.04 11.97 -17.73
CA TYR A 368 3.63 10.93 -16.89
C TYR A 368 3.14 9.52 -17.31
N PRO A 369 3.99 8.48 -17.35
CA PRO A 369 5.41 8.43 -16.97
C PRO A 369 6.39 8.72 -18.11
N PHE A 370 5.91 9.13 -19.29
CA PHE A 370 6.73 9.22 -20.51
C PHE A 370 7.43 10.57 -20.70
N ALA A 371 6.96 11.60 -19.99
CA ALA A 371 7.35 13.00 -20.16
C ALA A 371 8.87 13.24 -20.22
N GLU A 372 9.62 12.64 -19.28
CA GLU A 372 11.05 12.86 -19.12
C GLU A 372 11.85 12.41 -20.36
N TRP A 373 11.69 11.14 -20.76
CA TRP A 373 12.41 10.64 -21.93
C TRP A 373 11.85 11.18 -23.24
N ALA A 374 10.53 11.44 -23.32
CA ALA A 374 9.93 11.98 -24.54
C ALA A 374 10.42 13.40 -24.84
N SER A 375 10.56 14.24 -23.82
CA SER A 375 11.09 15.60 -23.96
C SER A 375 12.55 15.58 -24.42
N SER A 376 13.39 14.74 -23.80
CA SER A 376 14.79 14.56 -24.20
C SER A 376 14.93 14.12 -25.67
N TYR A 377 13.98 13.30 -26.16
CA TYR A 377 13.98 12.82 -27.54
C TYR A 377 13.53 13.88 -28.54
N LEU A 378 12.55 14.70 -28.18
CA LEU A 378 12.15 15.85 -29.00
C LEU A 378 13.29 16.85 -29.16
N GLU A 379 14.02 17.14 -28.08
CA GLU A 379 15.20 18.01 -28.12
C GLU A 379 16.26 17.45 -29.07
N ALA A 380 16.54 16.15 -29.00
CA ALA A 380 17.53 15.49 -29.86
C ALA A 380 17.17 15.45 -31.36
N VAL A 381 15.89 15.55 -31.73
CA VAL A 381 15.45 15.63 -33.14
C VAL A 381 15.36 17.07 -33.63
N SER A 382 15.18 18.02 -32.71
CA SER A 382 15.05 19.45 -33.01
C SER A 382 16.39 20.18 -33.06
N ALA A 383 17.45 19.59 -32.49
CA ALA A 383 18.84 20.04 -32.56
C ALA A 383 19.53 19.53 -33.84
#